data_AF-A0A1J1ECY2-F1
#
_entry.id   AF-A0A1J1ECY2-F1
#
_cell.length_a   1.000
_cell.length_b   1.000
_cell.length_c   1.000
_cell.angle_alpha   90.00
_cell.angle_beta   90.00
_cell.angle_gamma   90.00
#
_symmetry.space_group_name_H-M   'P 1'
#
loop_
_entity.id
_entity.type
_entity.pdbx_description
1 polymer ?
#
loop_
_entity_poly.entity_id
_entity_poly.type
_entity_poly.pdbx_seq_one_letter_code
_entity_poly.pdbx_strand_id
1 'polypeptide(L)'
;MKIFNLKKILVFTSVFFIALSCKKAEVVAEGEIPKSKILKEIISFKLEAFKNEGKIGEKDIEAKSLDFKGQKIYFLILPNGVGPNYKKFIPTITISDNTTVEPKSDIPTSLGNISITEETIDLLKSGVEYTVTSDKDNSVSKYRVIAIRTPQGIESIDFKGEDDIKPHVGKVIDNLNEEISLISSVSSFSAYEDNAILSISDMEIKLNSLENDIPSFISFEGEKRSIDTSVSVKTETSFTKKNRENTDIYEAEIPVLIKIGDLEFIRNYAVVINPKTTELPAANVLAPEVKPRTQATGQDDQQGTEIKILPSSAKSTGTSSIPTKPTVISAPTSFQSEEQKEAKEEATRKAKEEATRKAKEEATRKAKEEATRKAKEFAAKAEELAVKAEELATKAEAEVNKAKDARRAQDTARDTTTRDRAQRNARRAKDAAANHADSAATTASEAVRAAFDSDKEAKKAQNTESEEYAKLAQAAAARANVAAEIAKKAKRDTNLAYMAPSKKD
;
A
#
# COMPACT_ATOMS: atom_id res chain seq x y z
N MET A 1 5.86 -62.99 -19.69
CA MET A 1 6.52 -61.67 -19.66
C MET A 1 6.55 -61.17 -18.22
N LYS A 2 7.74 -60.93 -17.68
CA LYS A 2 7.98 -60.74 -16.24
C LYS A 2 7.72 -59.30 -15.81
N ILE A 3 6.92 -59.16 -14.75
CA ILE A 3 6.65 -57.92 -14.01
C ILE A 3 7.79 -57.74 -13.01
N PHE A 4 8.56 -56.66 -13.11
CA PHE A 4 9.57 -56.31 -12.11
C PHE A 4 9.01 -55.31 -11.10
N ASN A 5 8.82 -55.80 -9.86
CA ASN A 5 8.56 -55.01 -8.68
C ASN A 5 9.84 -54.27 -8.25
N LEU A 6 9.91 -52.97 -8.49
CA LEU A 6 10.99 -52.10 -8.02
C LEU A 6 10.55 -51.41 -6.71
N LYS A 7 10.46 -52.19 -5.63
CA LYS A 7 10.39 -51.66 -4.25
C LYS A 7 11.59 -52.20 -3.48
N LYS A 8 12.33 -51.28 -2.85
CA LYS A 8 13.42 -51.51 -1.87
C LYS A 8 14.84 -51.72 -2.41
N ILE A 9 15.42 -50.75 -3.10
CA ILE A 9 16.89 -50.56 -3.13
C ILE A 9 17.17 -49.05 -3.24
N LEU A 10 17.34 -48.34 -2.11
CA LEU A 10 18.31 -47.23 -1.94
C LEU A 10 18.24 -46.60 -0.53
N VAL A 11 18.49 -47.36 0.53
CA VAL A 11 18.78 -46.79 1.85
C VAL A 11 19.86 -47.65 2.49
N PHE A 12 21.12 -47.52 2.08
CA PHE A 12 22.28 -48.06 2.81
C PHE A 12 23.60 -47.69 2.13
N THR A 13 23.98 -46.39 2.10
CA THR A 13 25.37 -45.97 1.86
C THR A 13 25.53 -44.45 2.02
N SER A 14 25.56 -43.95 3.26
CA SER A 14 26.30 -42.71 3.58
C SER A 14 26.42 -42.49 5.10
N VAL A 15 26.90 -43.51 5.83
CA VAL A 15 27.39 -43.35 7.21
C VAL A 15 28.71 -44.11 7.31
N PHE A 16 29.74 -43.63 6.61
CA PHE A 16 31.09 -44.20 6.74
C PHE A 16 32.18 -43.20 6.34
N PHE A 17 32.16 -41.99 6.90
CA PHE A 17 33.35 -41.13 7.02
C PHE A 17 33.05 -40.07 8.09
N ILE A 18 33.48 -40.31 9.34
CA ILE A 18 34.11 -39.40 10.31
C ILE A 18 34.42 -40.29 11.52
N ALA A 19 35.46 -41.09 11.40
CA ALA A 19 36.05 -41.82 12.52
C ALA A 19 37.56 -41.93 12.30
N LEU A 20 38.22 -40.80 12.05
CA LEU A 20 39.67 -40.71 12.10
C LEU A 20 40.08 -39.35 12.65
N SER A 21 40.79 -39.41 13.78
CA SER A 21 41.67 -38.39 14.35
C SER A 21 41.21 -37.62 15.59
N CYS A 22 40.74 -38.34 16.62
CA CYS A 22 41.00 -37.93 18.01
C CYS A 22 42.39 -38.42 18.42
N LYS A 23 43.44 -37.76 17.91
CA LYS A 23 44.74 -37.77 18.59
C LYS A 23 44.59 -36.83 19.78
N LYS A 24 44.73 -37.39 20.97
CA LYS A 24 44.73 -36.73 22.28
C LYS A 24 45.91 -35.75 22.32
N ALA A 25 45.71 -34.57 21.76
CA ALA A 25 46.55 -33.41 22.01
C ALA A 25 46.10 -32.81 23.34
N GLU A 26 47.11 -32.59 24.17
CA GLU A 26 47.12 -31.87 25.43
C GLU A 26 46.03 -30.79 25.51
N VAL A 27 45.23 -30.88 26.57
CA VAL A 27 44.25 -29.88 26.97
C VAL A 27 45.01 -28.61 27.31
N VAL A 28 45.21 -27.75 26.30
CA VAL A 28 45.45 -26.33 26.50
C VAL A 28 44.15 -25.79 27.08
N ALA A 29 44.21 -25.31 28.32
CA ALA A 29 43.10 -24.63 28.96
C ALA A 29 42.48 -23.65 27.95
N GLU A 30 41.18 -23.81 27.69
CA GLU A 30 40.37 -22.84 26.95
C GLU A 30 40.50 -21.50 27.67
N GLY A 31 41.50 -20.72 27.24
CA GLY A 31 41.60 -19.32 27.59
C GLY A 31 40.36 -18.67 27.02
N GLU A 32 39.53 -18.11 27.90
CA GLU A 32 38.36 -17.32 27.56
C GLU A 32 38.71 -16.42 26.35
N ILE A 33 38.09 -16.68 25.20
CA ILE A 33 38.24 -15.81 24.03
C ILE A 33 37.85 -14.42 24.54
N PRO A 34 38.77 -13.44 24.54
CA PRO A 34 38.49 -12.15 25.14
C PRO A 34 37.27 -11.57 24.44
N LYS A 35 36.20 -11.31 25.20
CA LYS A 35 35.01 -10.63 24.69
C LYS A 35 35.48 -9.40 23.93
N SER A 36 35.21 -9.36 22.63
CA SER A 36 35.59 -8.24 21.78
C SER A 36 35.17 -6.94 22.45
N LYS A 37 36.15 -6.06 22.67
CA LYS A 37 35.93 -4.75 23.30
C LYS A 37 35.30 -3.73 22.34
N ILE A 38 35.10 -4.13 21.08
CA ILE A 38 34.58 -3.26 20.02
C ILE A 38 33.05 -3.28 20.11
N LEU A 39 32.46 -2.12 20.32
CA LEU A 39 31.02 -1.94 20.22
C LEU A 39 30.61 -2.16 18.76
N LYS A 40 29.67 -3.07 18.54
CA LYS A 40 29.15 -3.43 17.21
C LYS A 40 27.70 -3.05 17.14
N GLU A 41 27.40 -1.77 17.20
CA GLU A 41 26.05 -1.29 17.44
C GLU A 41 25.55 -0.40 16.31
N ILE A 42 24.26 -0.54 16.00
CA ILE A 42 23.52 0.51 15.31
C ILE A 42 23.31 1.64 16.32
N ILE A 43 23.89 2.81 16.05
CA ILE A 43 23.78 4.01 16.89
C ILE A 43 22.43 4.68 16.65
N SER A 44 22.03 4.81 15.38
CA SER A 44 20.72 5.35 15.01
C SER A 44 20.22 4.75 13.71
N PHE A 45 18.91 4.57 13.62
CA PHE A 45 18.23 4.13 12.40
C PHE A 45 17.10 5.11 12.09
N LYS A 46 17.14 5.73 10.90
CA LYS A 46 16.18 6.77 10.50
C LYS A 46 15.63 6.52 9.10
N LEU A 47 14.42 6.98 8.85
CA LEU A 47 13.88 7.19 7.51
C LEU A 47 13.80 8.70 7.28
N GLU A 48 14.68 9.21 6.41
CA GLU A 48 14.68 10.62 6.06
C GLU A 48 13.57 10.91 5.04
N ALA A 49 12.82 12.00 5.24
CA ALA A 49 11.69 12.38 4.42
C ALA A 49 12.09 12.56 2.94
N PHE A 50 13.20 13.24 2.68
CA PHE A 50 13.71 13.49 1.33
C PHE A 50 14.17 12.22 0.59
N LYS A 51 14.59 11.17 1.31
CA LYS A 51 14.91 9.86 0.69
C LYS A 51 13.67 9.01 0.45
N ASN A 52 12.54 9.39 1.03
CA ASN A 52 11.29 8.65 1.03
C ASN A 52 10.12 9.56 0.63
N GLU A 53 10.36 10.45 -0.33
CA GLU A 53 9.38 11.42 -0.83
C GLU A 53 8.07 10.74 -1.26
N GLY A 54 6.95 11.33 -0.84
CA GLY A 54 5.61 10.79 -1.08
C GLY A 54 5.28 9.48 -0.36
N LYS A 55 6.20 8.95 0.48
CA LYS A 55 5.96 7.71 1.25
C LYS A 55 5.72 7.96 2.72
N ILE A 56 6.47 8.85 3.36
CA ILE A 56 6.45 9.03 4.84
C ILE A 56 6.12 10.45 5.30
N GLY A 57 5.63 11.31 4.41
CA GLY A 57 5.39 12.73 4.70
C GLY A 57 6.67 13.56 4.75
N GLU A 58 6.60 14.74 5.38
CA GLU A 58 7.66 15.75 5.39
C GLU A 58 8.63 15.63 6.58
N LYS A 59 8.27 14.85 7.60
CA LYS A 59 9.06 14.68 8.84
C LYS A 59 9.85 13.37 8.80
N ASP A 60 11.10 13.44 9.25
CA ASP A 60 11.93 12.25 9.43
C ASP A 60 11.35 11.32 10.50
N ILE A 61 11.59 10.01 10.35
CA ILE A 61 11.14 8.99 11.29
C ILE A 61 12.36 8.34 11.92
N GLU A 62 12.52 8.49 13.24
CA GLU A 62 13.56 7.84 14.01
C GLU A 62 13.04 6.55 14.66
N ALA A 63 13.85 5.49 14.60
CA ALA A 63 13.53 4.21 15.22
C ALA A 63 13.81 4.24 16.72
N LYS A 64 13.01 3.51 17.50
CA LYS A 64 13.31 3.22 18.91
C LYS A 64 13.62 1.74 19.08
N SER A 65 14.55 1.41 19.97
CA SER A 65 15.00 0.03 20.17
C SER A 65 14.43 -0.61 21.43
N LEU A 66 13.98 -1.86 21.31
CA LEU A 66 13.58 -2.73 22.42
C LEU A 66 14.55 -3.91 22.50
N ASP A 67 15.05 -4.19 23.71
CA ASP A 67 15.85 -5.40 23.95
C ASP A 67 14.92 -6.60 24.24
N PHE A 68 15.09 -7.65 23.45
CA PHE A 68 14.32 -8.88 23.55
C PHE A 68 15.26 -10.08 23.47
N LYS A 69 15.39 -10.82 24.57
CA LYS A 69 16.31 -11.99 24.69
C LYS A 69 17.76 -11.70 24.26
N GLY A 70 18.26 -10.50 24.59
CA GLY A 70 19.62 -10.08 24.21
C GLY A 70 19.76 -9.69 22.73
N GLN A 71 18.67 -9.69 21.95
CA GLN A 71 18.62 -9.09 20.63
C GLN A 71 17.93 -7.74 20.69
N LYS A 72 18.56 -6.71 20.11
CA LYS A 72 18.01 -5.37 20.01
C LYS A 72 17.15 -5.26 18.74
N ILE A 73 15.88 -4.91 18.90
CA ILE A 73 14.88 -4.78 17.83
C ILE A 73 14.50 -3.30 17.69
N TYR A 74 14.62 -2.76 16.49
CA TYR A 74 14.26 -1.37 16.19
C TYR A 74 12.86 -1.28 15.59
N PHE A 75 12.04 -0.40 16.14
CA PHE A 75 10.69 -0.12 15.70
C PHE A 75 10.60 1.29 15.13
N LEU A 76 10.07 1.39 13.91
CA LEU A 76 9.70 2.64 13.25
C LEU A 76 8.18 2.73 13.22
N ILE A 77 7.62 3.88 13.58
CA ILE A 77 6.18 4.14 13.45
C ILE A 77 5.93 5.00 12.21
N LEU A 78 5.45 4.36 11.14
CA LEU A 78 5.11 4.98 9.87
C LEU A 78 3.79 5.76 10.00
N PRO A 79 3.66 6.94 9.37
CA PRO A 79 2.42 7.71 9.38
C PRO A 79 1.26 6.98 8.70
N ASN A 80 0.02 7.37 9.03
CA ASN A 80 -1.21 6.71 8.58
C ASN A 80 -1.32 6.68 7.03
N GLY A 81 -0.87 7.76 6.37
CA GLY A 81 -0.84 7.86 4.92
C GLY A 81 0.02 6.84 4.17
N VAL A 82 0.85 6.08 4.89
CA VAL A 82 1.68 5.05 4.27
C VAL A 82 0.82 3.84 3.94
N GLY A 83 0.17 3.84 2.77
CA GLY A 83 -0.68 2.73 2.31
C GLY A 83 0.03 1.36 2.25
N PRO A 84 -0.73 0.23 2.28
CA PRO A 84 -0.22 -1.17 2.36
C PRO A 84 0.78 -1.56 1.28
N ASN A 85 0.78 -0.82 0.17
CA ASN A 85 1.65 -1.03 -0.97
C ASN A 85 3.07 -0.48 -0.76
N TYR A 86 3.27 0.47 0.16
CA TYR A 86 4.59 0.98 0.51
C TYR A 86 5.30 0.05 1.50
N LYS A 87 6.00 -0.93 0.94
CA LYS A 87 6.78 -1.92 1.70
C LYS A 87 8.26 -1.56 1.77
N LYS A 88 8.76 -0.78 0.81
CA LYS A 88 10.19 -0.47 0.65
C LYS A 88 10.55 0.98 1.00
N PHE A 89 11.49 1.14 1.92
CA PHE A 89 11.99 2.42 2.40
C PHE A 89 13.52 2.48 2.28
N ILE A 90 14.07 3.69 2.16
CA ILE A 90 15.51 3.94 2.10
C ILE A 90 15.94 4.43 3.49
N PRO A 91 16.64 3.60 4.28
CA PRO A 91 17.07 3.97 5.62
C PRO A 91 18.42 4.68 5.61
N THR A 92 18.59 5.57 6.59
CA THR A 92 19.88 6.14 6.97
C THR A 92 20.32 5.47 8.28
N ILE A 93 21.44 4.76 8.24
CA ILE A 93 21.93 3.96 9.36
C ILE A 93 23.27 4.51 9.82
N THR A 94 23.36 4.88 11.10
CA THR A 94 24.63 5.22 11.75
C THR A 94 25.06 4.05 12.61
N ILE A 95 26.31 3.59 12.43
CA ILE A 95 26.89 2.44 13.14
C ILE A 95 28.17 2.88 13.86
N SER A 96 28.64 2.05 14.80
CA SER A 96 29.89 2.29 15.51
C SER A 96 31.12 2.28 14.60
N ASP A 97 32.16 3.00 15.00
CA ASP A 97 33.41 3.11 14.23
C ASP A 97 34.07 1.74 14.01
N ASN A 98 34.70 1.57 12.83
CA ASN A 98 35.34 0.31 12.41
C ASN A 98 34.36 -0.86 12.33
N THR A 99 33.13 -0.58 11.88
CA THR A 99 32.15 -1.61 11.57
C THR A 99 31.54 -1.36 10.20
N THR A 100 31.00 -2.43 9.62
CA THR A 100 30.21 -2.42 8.40
C THR A 100 28.81 -2.96 8.69
N VAL A 101 27.82 -2.53 7.90
CA VAL A 101 26.42 -2.97 8.05
C VAL A 101 25.87 -3.55 6.74
N GLU A 102 25.18 -4.68 6.86
CA GLU A 102 24.46 -5.34 5.77
C GLU A 102 23.00 -5.65 6.16
N PRO A 103 21.99 -5.27 5.36
CA PRO A 103 22.08 -4.48 4.13
C PRO A 103 22.70 -3.09 4.36
N LYS A 104 23.32 -2.53 3.31
CA LYS A 104 23.92 -1.19 3.39
C LYS A 104 22.85 -0.13 3.63
N SER A 105 23.25 0.94 4.32
CA SER A 105 22.51 2.20 4.33
C SER A 105 22.21 2.66 2.90
N ASP A 106 21.13 3.42 2.73
CA ASP A 106 20.75 4.06 1.46
C ASP A 106 20.28 3.12 0.35
N ILE A 107 19.98 1.86 0.68
CA ILE A 107 19.36 0.90 -0.24
C ILE A 107 17.87 0.72 0.11
N PRO A 108 16.95 0.71 -0.87
CA PRO A 108 15.55 0.37 -0.63
C PRO A 108 15.39 -1.02 0.02
N THR A 109 14.87 -1.07 1.24
CA THR A 109 14.68 -2.29 2.03
C THR A 109 13.21 -2.47 2.42
N SER A 110 12.74 -3.72 2.45
CA SER A 110 11.33 -4.07 2.68
C SER A 110 10.91 -4.01 4.16
N LEU A 111 11.12 -2.87 4.83
CA LEU A 111 10.86 -2.71 6.26
C LEU A 111 9.37 -2.84 6.65
N GLY A 112 8.45 -2.59 5.71
CA GLY A 112 7.00 -2.60 5.94
C GLY A 112 6.33 -3.97 5.78
N ASN A 113 7.11 -5.04 5.61
CA ASN A 113 6.56 -6.41 5.61
C ASN A 113 6.37 -6.89 7.05
N ILE A 114 5.14 -6.91 7.52
CA ILE A 114 4.77 -7.42 8.84
C ILE A 114 3.97 -8.71 8.65
N SER A 115 4.40 -9.77 9.33
CA SER A 115 3.71 -11.06 9.38
C SER A 115 2.99 -11.16 10.72
N ILE A 116 1.67 -11.08 10.68
CA ILE A 116 0.82 -11.23 11.86
C ILE A 116 0.21 -12.64 11.84
N THR A 117 0.32 -13.39 12.92
CA THR A 117 -0.32 -14.70 13.11
C THR A 117 -0.98 -14.72 14.47
N GLU A 118 -2.30 -14.92 14.56
CA GLU A 118 -3.02 -14.96 15.84
C GLU A 118 -2.69 -13.76 16.75
N GLU A 119 -2.88 -12.54 16.26
CA GLU A 119 -2.62 -11.30 17.04
C GLU A 119 -1.16 -11.17 17.53
N THR A 120 -0.22 -11.88 16.89
CA THR A 120 1.20 -11.88 17.25
C THR A 120 2.04 -11.46 16.05
N ILE A 121 2.97 -10.49 16.21
CA ILE A 121 4.00 -10.23 15.19
C ILE A 121 4.99 -11.39 15.24
N ASP A 122 5.10 -12.12 14.14
CA ASP A 122 6.20 -13.04 13.93
C ASP A 122 7.43 -12.21 13.58
N LEU A 123 8.29 -11.97 14.58
CA LEU A 123 9.49 -11.16 14.41
C LEU A 123 10.43 -11.78 13.38
N LEU A 124 10.50 -13.11 13.25
CA LEU A 124 11.39 -13.76 12.28
C LEU A 124 10.94 -13.51 10.83
N LYS A 125 9.62 -13.41 10.61
CA LYS A 125 9.02 -13.14 9.30
C LYS A 125 8.76 -11.65 9.02
N SER A 126 8.93 -10.78 10.02
CA SER A 126 8.65 -9.34 9.91
C SER A 126 9.93 -8.51 9.84
N GLY A 127 9.86 -7.41 9.07
CA GLY A 127 10.95 -6.45 8.94
C GLY A 127 12.17 -6.97 8.18
N VAL A 128 13.34 -6.41 8.49
CA VAL A 128 14.62 -6.76 7.87
C VAL A 128 15.68 -6.96 8.95
N GLU A 129 16.48 -8.02 8.80
CA GLU A 129 17.65 -8.26 9.65
C GLU A 129 18.86 -7.48 9.12
N TYR A 130 19.53 -6.75 10.01
CA TYR A 130 20.76 -6.04 9.75
C TYR A 130 21.89 -6.69 10.53
N THR A 131 23.01 -6.91 9.86
CA THR A 131 24.22 -7.52 10.38
C THR A 131 25.29 -6.45 10.48
N VAL A 132 25.76 -6.16 11.70
CA VAL A 132 26.88 -5.25 11.94
C VAL A 132 28.13 -6.09 12.20
N THR A 133 29.13 -5.94 11.36
CA THR A 133 30.38 -6.70 11.41
C THR A 133 31.53 -5.78 11.79
N SER A 134 32.32 -6.17 12.80
CA SER A 134 33.53 -5.45 13.18
C SER A 134 34.66 -5.69 12.19
N ASP A 135 35.27 -4.62 11.69
CA ASP A 135 36.34 -4.69 10.69
C ASP A 135 37.65 -5.26 11.27
N LYS A 136 37.81 -5.24 12.60
CA LYS A 136 39.05 -5.65 13.27
C LYS A 136 39.12 -7.14 13.58
N ASP A 137 37.98 -7.72 13.96
CA ASP A 137 37.91 -9.11 14.45
C ASP A 137 36.82 -9.96 13.76
N ASN A 138 36.13 -9.40 12.75
CA ASN A 138 35.04 -10.04 12.02
C ASN A 138 33.88 -10.53 12.90
N SER A 139 33.81 -10.07 14.15
CA SER A 139 32.71 -10.47 15.02
C SER A 139 31.44 -9.75 14.62
N VAL A 140 30.31 -10.43 14.77
CA VAL A 140 29.02 -10.01 14.20
C VAL A 140 28.01 -9.72 15.30
N SER A 141 27.14 -8.72 15.07
CA SER A 141 25.93 -8.45 15.83
C SER A 141 24.73 -8.39 14.87
N LYS A 142 23.60 -8.96 15.27
CA LYS A 142 22.37 -8.98 14.45
C LYS A 142 21.27 -8.14 15.08
N TYR A 143 20.68 -7.29 14.27
CA TYR A 143 19.60 -6.39 14.62
C TYR A 143 18.41 -6.66 13.73
N ARG A 144 17.19 -6.46 14.24
CA ARG A 144 16.00 -6.52 13.41
C ARG A 144 15.31 -5.17 13.42
N VAL A 145 14.90 -4.70 12.25
CA VAL A 145 14.23 -3.40 12.08
C VAL A 145 12.87 -3.63 11.46
N ILE A 146 11.83 -3.11 12.10
CA ILE A 146 10.43 -3.31 11.72
C ILE A 146 9.77 -1.94 11.61
N ALA A 147 9.07 -1.69 10.51
CA ALA A 147 8.28 -0.49 10.33
C ALA A 147 6.78 -0.82 10.48
N ILE A 148 6.17 -0.33 11.55
CA ILE A 148 4.77 -0.50 11.92
C ILE A 148 3.99 0.73 11.45
N ARG A 149 2.84 0.53 10.82
CA ARG A 149 1.96 1.63 10.46
C ARG A 149 1.20 2.11 11.68
N THR A 150 1.04 3.43 11.82
CA THR A 150 -0.01 3.93 12.71
C THR A 150 -1.37 3.44 12.21
N PRO A 151 -2.33 3.24 13.12
CA PRO A 151 -3.70 2.88 12.77
C PRO A 151 -4.35 3.87 11.79
N GLN A 152 -5.36 3.36 11.08
CA GLN A 152 -6.17 4.12 10.14
C GLN A 152 -7.17 5.04 10.86
N GLY A 153 -6.82 6.31 10.96
CA GLY A 153 -7.77 7.40 11.15
C GLY A 153 -8.33 7.57 12.56
N ILE A 154 -8.88 8.75 12.79
CA ILE A 154 -9.80 9.03 13.90
C ILE A 154 -11.20 8.63 13.41
N GLU A 155 -11.86 7.70 14.10
CA GLU A 155 -13.22 7.22 13.77
C GLU A 155 -14.24 8.30 14.04
N SER A 156 -14.17 8.88 15.24
CA SER A 156 -15.00 10.02 15.62
C SER A 156 -14.32 10.90 16.66
N ILE A 157 -14.74 12.15 16.69
CA ILE A 157 -14.40 13.11 17.73
C ILE A 157 -15.71 13.46 18.42
N ASP A 158 -15.86 13.05 19.68
CA ASP A 158 -17.01 13.36 20.50
C ASP A 158 -16.62 14.45 21.51
N PHE A 159 -17.40 15.53 21.60
CA PHE A 159 -17.22 16.56 22.62
C PHE A 159 -18.20 16.30 23.77
N LYS A 160 -17.69 16.14 25.00
CA LYS A 160 -18.56 15.99 26.18
C LYS A 160 -18.90 17.37 26.75
N GLY A 161 -20.03 17.94 26.30
CA GLY A 161 -20.58 19.19 26.84
C GLY A 161 -21.81 19.65 26.04
N GLU A 162 -22.79 20.23 26.74
CA GLU A 162 -24.10 20.78 26.31
C GLU A 162 -24.71 20.27 24.99
N ASP A 163 -25.94 19.74 25.08
CA ASP A 163 -26.70 18.93 24.10
C ASP A 163 -26.76 19.41 22.62
N ASP A 164 -26.22 20.58 22.28
CA ASP A 164 -26.37 21.25 20.99
C ASP A 164 -25.17 21.12 20.03
N ILE A 165 -24.01 20.56 20.44
CA ILE A 165 -22.82 20.43 19.56
C ILE A 165 -22.60 18.97 19.14
N LYS A 166 -23.24 18.53 18.05
CA LYS A 166 -22.95 17.24 17.41
C LYS A 166 -22.14 17.44 16.12
N PRO A 167 -20.79 17.39 16.16
CA PRO A 167 -20.00 17.45 14.94
C PRO A 167 -20.34 16.24 14.06
N HIS A 168 -20.50 16.47 12.75
CA HIS A 168 -20.52 15.39 11.78
C HIS A 168 -19.10 15.19 11.25
N VAL A 169 -18.50 14.03 11.54
CA VAL A 169 -17.25 13.62 10.90
C VAL A 169 -17.61 13.13 9.49
N GLY A 170 -17.35 13.97 8.49
CA GLY A 170 -17.53 13.60 7.10
C GLY A 170 -16.40 12.69 6.66
N LYS A 171 -16.70 11.38 6.52
CA LYS A 171 -15.84 10.33 5.93
C LYS A 171 -14.64 9.89 6.81
N VAL A 172 -14.34 8.59 6.76
CA VAL A 172 -13.14 7.96 7.36
C VAL A 172 -11.90 8.58 6.72
N ILE A 173 -10.92 8.94 7.54
CA ILE A 173 -9.74 9.74 7.17
C ILE A 173 -8.52 8.83 7.15
N ASP A 174 -7.92 8.64 5.98
CA ASP A 174 -6.93 7.59 5.72
C ASP A 174 -5.50 8.13 5.58
N ASN A 175 -5.28 9.46 5.68
CA ASN A 175 -3.97 10.05 5.43
C ASN A 175 -3.54 11.10 6.45
N LEU A 176 -2.24 11.17 6.76
CA LEU A 176 -1.68 12.18 7.67
C LEU A 176 -1.66 13.59 7.07
N ASN A 177 -1.90 13.69 5.76
CA ASN A 177 -2.08 14.94 5.02
C ASN A 177 -3.56 15.28 4.78
N GLU A 178 -4.50 14.48 5.27
CA GLU A 178 -5.92 14.79 5.15
C GLU A 178 -6.38 15.69 6.29
N GLU A 179 -6.92 16.84 5.89
CA GLU A 179 -7.54 17.85 6.72
C GLU A 179 -8.80 17.28 7.41
N ILE A 180 -8.78 17.09 8.73
CA ILE A 180 -9.97 16.60 9.47
C ILE A 180 -10.99 17.73 9.59
N SER A 181 -11.77 17.91 8.53
CA SER A 181 -12.85 18.90 8.44
C SER A 181 -14.02 18.55 9.35
N LEU A 182 -13.97 19.03 10.60
CA LEU A 182 -15.14 18.96 11.50
C LEU A 182 -16.16 20.02 11.09
N ILE A 183 -17.33 19.59 10.59
CA ILE A 183 -18.48 20.48 10.36
C ILE A 183 -19.27 20.53 11.66
N SER A 184 -19.02 21.56 12.47
CA SER A 184 -19.83 21.85 13.65
C SER A 184 -20.84 22.97 13.33
N SER A 185 -22.07 22.79 13.77
CA SER A 185 -23.07 23.86 13.86
C SER A 185 -22.94 24.51 15.24
N VAL A 186 -21.93 25.34 15.44
CA VAL A 186 -21.80 26.11 16.69
C VAL A 186 -22.57 27.41 16.52
N SER A 187 -23.72 27.53 17.19
CA SER A 187 -24.61 28.69 17.12
C SER A 187 -24.16 29.87 18.00
N SER A 188 -23.11 29.72 18.82
CA SER A 188 -22.62 30.76 19.72
C SER A 188 -21.10 30.75 19.85
N PHE A 189 -20.42 31.33 18.87
CA PHE A 189 -18.99 31.66 18.97
C PHE A 189 -18.85 33.16 19.23
N SER A 190 -18.58 33.56 20.47
CA SER A 190 -18.25 34.95 20.79
C SER A 190 -16.76 35.19 20.53
N ALA A 191 -16.34 35.19 19.27
CA ALA A 191 -15.00 35.65 18.90
C ALA A 191 -15.02 37.18 18.85
N TYR A 192 -14.69 37.84 19.96
CA TYR A 192 -14.58 39.30 20.01
C TYR A 192 -13.13 39.82 19.95
N GLU A 193 -12.10 38.97 19.84
CA GLU A 193 -10.70 39.43 19.74
C GLU A 193 -9.83 38.63 18.74
N ASP A 194 -8.88 39.33 18.12
CA ASP A 194 -8.00 38.95 16.98
C ASP A 194 -7.07 37.74 17.20
N ASN A 195 -7.18 37.04 18.34
CA ASN A 195 -6.38 35.85 18.69
C ASN A 195 -7.23 34.78 19.40
N ALA A 196 -8.46 34.54 18.94
CA ALA A 196 -9.36 33.56 19.56
C ALA A 196 -8.73 32.15 19.59
N ILE A 197 -8.27 31.73 20.77
CA ILE A 197 -7.87 30.34 21.05
C ILE A 197 -9.15 29.60 21.42
N LEU A 198 -9.48 28.55 20.68
CA LEU A 198 -10.52 27.62 21.08
C LEU A 198 -9.87 26.54 21.96
N SER A 199 -10.07 26.66 23.26
CA SER A 199 -9.73 25.62 24.22
C SER A 199 -10.94 24.71 24.38
N ILE A 200 -10.82 23.47 23.93
CA ILE A 200 -11.84 22.45 24.14
C ILE A 200 -11.31 21.49 25.20
N SER A 201 -11.98 21.47 26.35
CA SER A 201 -11.77 20.46 27.39
C SER A 201 -12.68 19.26 27.13
N ASP A 202 -12.31 18.08 27.61
CA ASP A 202 -13.15 16.87 27.57
C ASP A 202 -13.51 16.35 26.16
N MET A 203 -12.58 16.49 25.22
CA MET A 203 -12.66 15.88 23.89
C MET A 203 -12.36 14.37 24.00
N GLU A 204 -13.33 13.53 23.61
CA GLU A 204 -13.13 12.09 23.46
C GLU A 204 -12.83 11.79 21.99
N ILE A 205 -11.58 11.46 21.71
CA ILE A 205 -11.14 11.06 20.37
C ILE A 205 -11.20 9.54 20.30
N LYS A 206 -12.18 9.03 19.55
CA LYS A 206 -12.24 7.61 19.22
C LYS A 206 -11.38 7.38 17.99
N LEU A 207 -10.24 6.75 18.20
CA LEU A 207 -9.47 6.18 17.11
C LEU A 207 -10.19 4.92 16.64
N ASN A 208 -10.21 4.66 15.32
CA ASN A 208 -10.71 3.38 14.81
C ASN A 208 -10.07 2.26 15.61
N SER A 209 -10.89 1.31 16.09
CA SER A 209 -10.48 0.33 17.10
C SER A 209 -9.12 -0.28 16.76
N LEU A 210 -8.14 0.13 17.56
CA LEU A 210 -6.76 -0.28 17.47
C LEU A 210 -6.57 -1.77 17.80
N GLU A 211 -7.55 -2.36 18.48
CA GLU A 211 -7.47 -3.71 19.04
C GLU A 211 -7.18 -4.78 17.99
N ASN A 212 -7.47 -4.52 16.71
CA ASN A 212 -7.28 -5.50 15.64
C ASN A 212 -5.98 -5.31 14.83
N ASP A 213 -5.39 -4.10 14.83
CA ASP A 213 -4.29 -3.77 13.90
C ASP A 213 -2.91 -3.76 14.56
N ILE A 214 -2.83 -3.49 15.88
CA ILE A 214 -1.57 -3.58 16.62
C ILE A 214 -1.59 -4.85 17.48
N PRO A 215 -0.85 -5.90 17.10
CA PRO A 215 -0.78 -7.14 17.86
C PRO A 215 -0.22 -6.95 19.27
N SER A 216 -0.89 -7.54 20.25
CA SER A 216 -0.54 -7.53 21.68
C SER A 216 0.65 -8.44 22.03
N PHE A 217 1.16 -9.21 21.06
CA PHE A 217 2.25 -10.14 21.28
C PHE A 217 3.34 -10.01 20.20
N ILE A 218 4.59 -10.25 20.60
CA ILE A 218 5.66 -10.62 19.66
C ILE A 218 6.03 -12.08 19.85
N SER A 219 6.32 -12.76 18.75
CA SER A 219 6.90 -14.10 18.75
C SER A 219 8.27 -14.06 18.12
N PHE A 220 9.24 -14.69 18.80
CA PHE A 220 10.57 -14.94 18.27
C PHE A 220 10.96 -16.37 18.63
N GLU A 221 11.31 -17.16 17.61
CA GLU A 221 11.66 -18.59 17.76
C GLU A 221 10.56 -19.40 18.47
N GLY A 222 9.29 -19.03 18.26
CA GLY A 222 8.13 -19.73 18.81
C GLY A 222 7.73 -19.32 20.23
N GLU A 223 8.52 -18.49 20.91
CA GLU A 223 8.17 -17.95 22.22
C GLU A 223 7.42 -16.63 22.09
N LYS A 224 6.22 -16.55 22.68
CA LYS A 224 5.38 -15.35 22.72
C LYS A 224 5.73 -14.50 23.95
N ARG A 225 5.89 -13.18 23.76
CA ARG A 225 5.93 -12.19 24.85
C ARG A 225 4.83 -11.18 24.64
N SER A 226 4.08 -10.91 25.71
CA SER A 226 3.12 -9.81 25.74
C SER A 226 3.85 -8.50 25.56
N ILE A 227 3.39 -7.69 24.63
CA ILE A 227 3.75 -6.29 24.49
C ILE A 227 2.51 -5.51 24.82
N ASP A 228 2.57 -4.72 25.89
CA ASP A 228 1.51 -3.76 26.16
C ASP A 228 1.51 -2.73 25.03
N THR A 229 0.52 -2.84 24.17
CA THR A 229 0.26 -1.87 23.12
C THR A 229 -0.93 -1.05 23.54
N SER A 230 -0.74 0.26 23.57
CA SER A 230 -1.82 1.18 23.90
C SER A 230 -1.67 2.43 23.07
N VAL A 231 -2.80 3.00 22.71
CA VAL A 231 -2.85 4.31 22.08
C VAL A 231 -3.70 5.20 22.93
N SER A 232 -3.14 6.34 23.29
CA SER A 232 -3.82 7.36 24.08
C SER A 232 -3.63 8.70 23.41
N VAL A 233 -4.66 9.54 23.48
CA VAL A 233 -4.60 10.90 22.97
C VAL A 233 -4.54 11.83 24.17
N LYS A 234 -3.67 12.84 24.13
CA LYS A 234 -3.75 13.88 25.18
C LYS A 234 -5.06 14.63 25.00
N THR A 235 -5.82 14.73 26.09
CA THR A 235 -7.19 15.27 26.11
C THR A 235 -7.25 16.79 26.00
N GLU A 236 -6.12 17.48 25.99
CA GLU A 236 -6.05 18.93 25.90
C GLU A 236 -5.30 19.33 24.62
N THR A 237 -5.98 20.01 23.71
CA THR A 237 -5.38 20.65 22.53
C THR A 237 -5.99 22.03 22.31
N SER A 238 -5.18 22.96 21.82
CA SER A 238 -5.59 24.33 21.50
C SER A 238 -5.67 24.50 19.98
N PHE A 239 -6.81 24.95 19.48
CA PHE A 239 -6.96 25.24 18.06
C PHE A 239 -6.61 26.70 17.75
N THR A 240 -5.88 26.89 16.64
CA THR A 240 -5.44 28.19 16.13
C THR A 240 -6.17 28.50 14.82
N LYS A 241 -6.73 29.71 14.69
CA LYS A 241 -7.42 30.14 13.46
C LYS A 241 -6.43 30.26 12.28
N LYS A 242 -6.70 29.55 11.18
CA LYS A 242 -5.93 29.59 9.93
C LYS A 242 -6.40 30.75 9.08
N ASN A 243 -5.55 31.78 9.04
CA ASN A 243 -5.73 33.02 8.27
C ASN A 243 -6.76 34.01 8.85
N ARG A 244 -6.38 35.30 8.89
CA ARG A 244 -7.21 36.39 9.43
C ARG A 244 -8.28 36.87 8.46
N GLU A 245 -8.15 36.58 7.17
CA GLU A 245 -8.84 37.38 6.15
C GLU A 245 -10.22 36.91 5.69
N ASN A 246 -10.70 35.69 5.98
CA ASN A 246 -12.15 35.36 5.86
C ASN A 246 -12.54 33.90 6.14
N THR A 247 -11.64 33.08 6.65
CA THR A 247 -11.91 31.66 6.81
C THR A 247 -11.97 31.35 8.29
N ASP A 248 -13.14 30.98 8.80
CA ASP A 248 -13.28 30.50 10.17
C ASP A 248 -12.69 29.08 10.35
N ILE A 249 -11.57 28.81 9.68
CA ILE A 249 -10.87 27.53 9.72
C ILE A 249 -9.99 27.52 10.95
N TYR A 250 -10.06 26.46 11.76
CA TYR A 250 -9.23 26.30 12.95
C TYR A 250 -8.39 25.05 12.87
N GLU A 251 -7.09 25.14 13.10
CA GLU A 251 -6.16 24.00 13.05
C GLU A 251 -5.57 23.69 14.43
N ALA A 252 -5.39 22.40 14.73
CA ALA A 252 -4.62 21.94 15.87
C ALA A 252 -3.75 20.75 15.49
N GLU A 253 -2.61 20.61 16.17
CA GLU A 253 -1.86 19.35 16.20
C GLU A 253 -2.27 18.57 17.45
N ILE A 254 -2.77 17.34 17.27
CA ILE A 254 -3.16 16.45 18.35
C ILE A 254 -2.08 15.38 18.54
N PRO A 255 -1.37 15.36 19.68
CA PRO A 255 -0.38 14.34 19.95
C PRO A 255 -1.06 13.05 20.39
N VAL A 256 -0.83 12.00 19.61
CA VAL A 256 -1.22 10.62 19.88
C VAL A 256 0.01 9.88 20.39
N LEU A 257 -0.09 9.37 21.61
CA LEU A 257 0.92 8.55 22.26
C LEU A 257 0.63 7.07 21.94
N ILE A 258 1.58 6.42 21.27
CA ILE A 258 1.55 5.00 20.91
C ILE A 258 2.60 4.30 21.75
N LYS A 259 2.20 3.32 22.56
CA LYS A 259 3.10 2.48 23.35
C LYS A 259 3.29 1.13 22.69
N ILE A 260 4.54 0.65 22.66
CA ILE A 260 4.91 -0.71 22.25
C ILE A 260 5.87 -1.24 23.31
N GLY A 261 5.30 -1.89 24.34
CA GLY A 261 6.04 -2.27 25.53
C GLY A 261 6.48 -1.00 26.26
N ASP A 262 7.78 -0.89 26.56
CA ASP A 262 8.34 0.29 27.22
C ASP A 262 8.66 1.44 26.24
N LEU A 263 8.40 1.25 24.94
CA LEU A 263 8.64 2.27 23.92
C LEU A 263 7.45 3.19 23.79
N GLU A 264 7.69 4.50 23.89
CA GLU A 264 6.69 5.53 23.67
C GLU A 264 6.94 6.26 22.35
N PHE A 265 5.94 6.36 21.48
CA PHE A 265 6.02 7.13 20.25
C PHE A 265 4.96 8.22 20.26
N ILE A 266 5.35 9.46 19.98
CA ILE A 266 4.41 10.57 19.84
C ILE A 266 4.25 10.84 18.34
N ARG A 267 2.99 10.93 17.90
CA ARG A 267 2.61 11.30 16.54
C ARG A 267 1.60 12.43 16.60
N ASN A 268 1.91 13.53 15.93
CA ASN A 268 1.01 14.67 15.85
C ASN A 268 0.11 14.50 14.63
N TYR A 269 -1.20 14.60 14.84
CA TYR A 269 -2.22 14.59 13.80
C TYR A 269 -2.74 16.01 13.61
N ALA A 270 -2.77 16.49 12.37
CA ALA A 270 -3.39 17.78 12.06
C ALA A 270 -4.92 17.62 12.03
N VAL A 271 -5.63 18.45 12.78
CA VAL A 271 -7.10 18.49 12.81
C VAL A 271 -7.55 19.88 12.42
N VAL A 272 -8.55 19.98 11.53
CA VAL A 272 -8.93 21.26 10.93
C VAL A 272 -10.44 21.47 10.94
N ILE A 273 -10.93 22.32 11.81
CA ILE A 273 -12.37 22.57 11.95
C ILE A 273 -12.82 23.58 10.89
N ASN A 274 -13.77 23.17 10.05
CA ASN A 274 -14.43 24.02 9.06
C ASN A 274 -15.87 24.28 9.53
N PRO A 275 -16.16 25.45 10.10
CA PRO A 275 -17.50 25.77 10.57
C PRO A 275 -18.45 25.80 9.39
N LYS A 276 -19.65 25.29 9.65
CA LYS A 276 -20.69 25.21 8.63
C LYS A 276 -21.05 26.63 8.22
N THR A 277 -20.73 27.02 6.98
CA THR A 277 -21.24 28.26 6.40
C THR A 277 -22.75 28.12 6.36
N THR A 278 -23.45 28.86 7.22
CA THR A 278 -24.91 28.91 7.17
C THR A 278 -25.23 29.57 5.84
N GLU A 279 -25.75 28.81 4.87
CA GLU A 279 -26.27 29.38 3.63
C GLU A 279 -27.26 30.47 4.04
N LEU A 280 -26.88 31.73 3.86
CA LEU A 280 -27.79 32.84 4.05
C LEU A 280 -29.00 32.55 3.17
N PRO A 281 -30.23 32.56 3.72
CA PRO A 281 -31.42 32.31 2.93
C PRO A 281 -31.40 33.29 1.76
N ALA A 282 -31.42 32.76 0.54
CA ALA A 282 -31.34 33.53 -0.69
C ALA A 282 -32.29 34.74 -0.58
N ALA A 283 -31.72 35.93 -0.37
CA ALA A 283 -32.48 37.16 -0.45
C ALA A 283 -33.05 37.19 -1.87
N ASN A 284 -34.38 37.30 -1.96
CA ASN A 284 -35.10 37.50 -3.21
C ASN A 284 -34.52 38.71 -3.96
N VAL A 285 -33.53 38.47 -4.81
CA VAL A 285 -33.08 39.45 -5.80
C VAL A 285 -34.12 39.41 -6.92
N LEU A 286 -35.02 40.39 -6.90
CA LEU A 286 -35.88 40.75 -8.01
C LEU A 286 -35.02 40.85 -9.28
N ALA A 287 -35.27 39.94 -10.23
CA ALA A 287 -34.69 40.00 -11.56
C ALA A 287 -35.16 41.28 -12.28
N PRO A 288 -34.27 42.06 -12.92
CA PRO A 288 -34.71 43.10 -13.82
C PRO A 288 -35.18 42.48 -15.14
N GLU A 289 -36.33 42.92 -15.62
CA GLU A 289 -36.88 42.61 -16.95
C GLU A 289 -35.86 42.91 -18.05
N VAL A 290 -35.51 41.88 -18.83
CA VAL A 290 -34.81 42.06 -20.11
C VAL A 290 -35.77 41.70 -21.24
N LYS A 291 -36.13 42.71 -22.04
CA LYS A 291 -36.92 42.58 -23.27
C LYS A 291 -36.16 41.75 -24.33
N PRO A 292 -36.88 40.99 -25.18
CA PRO A 292 -36.25 40.18 -26.22
C PRO A 292 -35.82 41.06 -27.40
N ARG A 293 -34.60 40.84 -27.92
CA ARG A 293 -34.15 41.37 -29.21
C ARG A 293 -33.87 40.22 -30.17
N THR A 294 -34.56 40.28 -31.30
CA THR A 294 -34.58 39.33 -32.41
C THR A 294 -33.28 39.31 -33.21
N GLN A 295 -32.88 38.08 -33.56
CA GLN A 295 -32.06 37.55 -34.67
C GLN A 295 -31.22 38.48 -35.57
N ALA A 296 -30.00 38.03 -35.88
CA ALA A 296 -29.49 37.99 -37.26
C ALA A 296 -28.40 36.91 -37.42
N THR A 297 -28.61 36.10 -38.45
CA THR A 297 -27.71 35.15 -39.13
C THR A 297 -26.47 35.83 -39.74
N GLY A 298 -25.35 35.12 -39.80
CA GLY A 298 -24.18 35.53 -40.60
C GLY A 298 -23.10 34.45 -40.66
N GLN A 299 -22.82 34.00 -41.88
CA GLN A 299 -21.86 32.97 -42.30
C GLN A 299 -20.42 33.50 -42.42
N ASP A 300 -19.52 32.53 -42.55
CA ASP A 300 -18.23 32.51 -43.25
C ASP A 300 -16.90 32.85 -42.52
N ASP A 301 -16.03 31.83 -42.63
CA ASP A 301 -14.64 31.83 -43.06
C ASP A 301 -13.45 32.11 -42.10
N GLN A 302 -12.75 30.99 -41.88
CA GLN A 302 -11.32 30.75 -42.15
C GLN A 302 -10.21 31.03 -41.11
N GLN A 303 -9.28 30.06 -41.15
CA GLN A 303 -7.89 30.01 -40.64
C GLN A 303 -7.76 29.78 -39.13
N GLY A 304 -7.08 28.74 -38.62
CA GLY A 304 -6.08 27.85 -39.20
C GLY A 304 -4.79 27.97 -38.40
N THR A 305 -4.51 27.05 -37.48
CA THR A 305 -3.13 26.66 -37.13
C THR A 305 -3.12 25.35 -36.36
N GLU A 306 -2.62 24.32 -37.04
CA GLU A 306 -2.38 22.97 -36.58
C GLU A 306 -0.93 22.89 -36.06
N ILE A 307 -0.74 22.55 -34.78
CA ILE A 307 0.59 22.37 -34.18
C ILE A 307 1.02 20.92 -34.43
N LYS A 308 1.92 20.74 -35.39
CA LYS A 308 2.60 19.47 -35.71
C LYS A 308 3.96 19.41 -35.00
N ILE A 309 4.11 18.46 -34.09
CA ILE A 309 5.36 18.16 -33.36
C ILE A 309 6.04 16.97 -34.03
N LEU A 310 7.29 17.14 -34.49
CA LEU A 310 8.25 16.05 -34.71
C LEU A 310 9.69 16.55 -34.37
N PRO A 311 10.64 15.64 -34.07
CA PRO A 311 11.71 15.86 -33.10
C PRO A 311 13.05 16.34 -33.70
N SER A 312 13.80 17.07 -32.88
CA SER A 312 15.16 17.54 -33.17
C SER A 312 16.21 16.58 -32.62
N SER A 313 17.01 15.99 -33.51
CA SER A 313 18.29 15.35 -33.22
C SER A 313 19.42 16.34 -33.54
N ALA A 314 20.27 16.64 -32.55
CA ALA A 314 21.43 17.51 -32.73
C ALA A 314 22.70 16.66 -32.83
N LYS A 315 23.29 16.73 -34.02
CA LYS A 315 24.58 16.16 -34.43
C LYS A 315 25.63 17.28 -34.31
N SER A 316 26.66 17.08 -33.50
CA SER A 316 27.78 18.01 -33.36
C SER A 316 28.96 17.53 -34.20
N THR A 317 29.39 18.38 -35.13
CA THR A 317 30.61 18.27 -35.94
C THR A 317 31.56 19.39 -35.54
N GLY A 318 32.83 19.04 -35.28
CA GLY A 318 33.90 20.01 -35.09
C GLY A 318 35.22 19.41 -35.58
N THR A 319 35.79 20.04 -36.62
CA THR A 319 36.97 19.61 -37.36
C THR A 319 38.19 20.47 -36.99
N SER A 320 39.36 19.83 -36.99
CA SER A 320 40.68 20.34 -37.42
C SER A 320 41.52 21.25 -36.50
N SER A 321 42.70 20.75 -36.10
CA SER A 321 43.99 21.35 -36.48
C SER A 321 45.19 20.43 -36.17
N ILE A 322 46.01 20.19 -37.21
CA ILE A 322 47.42 19.69 -37.25
C ILE A 322 48.35 20.86 -36.78
N PRO A 323 49.61 20.71 -36.24
CA PRO A 323 50.77 19.87 -36.64
C PRO A 323 51.53 19.20 -35.45
N THR A 324 52.54 18.33 -35.55
CA THR A 324 53.81 18.37 -36.29
C THR A 324 54.57 17.03 -36.10
N LYS A 325 55.40 16.64 -37.08
CA LYS A 325 56.41 15.55 -37.09
C LYS A 325 57.57 15.85 -36.10
N PRO A 326 58.27 14.86 -35.49
CA PRO A 326 59.50 14.25 -36.07
C PRO A 326 59.61 12.71 -35.82
N THR A 327 60.01 11.91 -36.81
CA THR A 327 61.36 11.32 -36.98
C THR A 327 61.67 10.07 -36.12
N VAL A 328 61.51 8.90 -36.77
CA VAL A 328 62.40 7.73 -36.84
C VAL A 328 63.32 7.43 -35.65
N ILE A 329 63.03 6.35 -34.89
CA ILE A 329 64.05 5.42 -34.36
C ILE A 329 63.50 3.98 -34.43
N SER A 330 64.40 3.09 -34.81
CA SER A 330 64.31 1.68 -35.19
C SER A 330 63.46 0.72 -34.34
N ALA A 331 62.96 -0.28 -35.06
CA ALA A 331 62.46 -1.56 -34.58
C ALA A 331 63.41 -2.28 -33.59
N PRO A 332 62.87 -3.25 -32.84
CA PRO A 332 63.24 -4.62 -33.18
C PRO A 332 62.02 -5.44 -33.58
N THR A 333 62.19 -6.11 -34.71
CA THR A 333 61.33 -7.13 -35.28
C THR A 333 61.08 -8.22 -34.24
N SER A 334 59.92 -8.19 -33.59
CA SER A 334 59.43 -9.35 -32.84
C SER A 334 58.59 -10.21 -33.80
N PHE A 335 59.10 -11.39 -34.08
CA PHE A 335 58.32 -12.48 -34.65
C PHE A 335 57.21 -12.83 -33.65
N GLN A 336 56.03 -12.23 -33.79
CA GLN A 336 54.81 -12.80 -33.22
C GLN A 336 54.40 -13.93 -34.15
N SER A 337 54.63 -15.16 -33.69
CA SER A 337 54.20 -16.37 -34.39
C SER A 337 52.69 -16.31 -34.67
N GLU A 338 52.25 -16.88 -35.80
CA GLU A 338 50.83 -16.97 -36.17
C GLU A 338 49.97 -17.57 -35.02
N GLU A 339 50.55 -18.46 -34.20
CA GLU A 339 49.95 -19.03 -33.00
C GLU A 339 49.53 -17.98 -31.93
N GLN A 340 50.28 -16.87 -31.77
CA GLN A 340 49.88 -15.80 -30.82
C GLN A 340 48.73 -14.95 -31.34
N LYS A 341 48.58 -14.86 -32.67
CA LYS A 341 47.50 -14.09 -33.31
C LYS A 341 46.18 -14.86 -33.24
N GLU A 342 46.22 -16.17 -33.51
CA GLU A 342 45.08 -17.08 -33.37
C GLU A 342 44.61 -17.20 -31.92
N ALA A 343 45.51 -17.33 -30.94
CA ALA A 343 45.15 -17.42 -29.53
C ALA A 343 44.45 -16.14 -29.01
N LYS A 344 44.84 -14.96 -29.51
CA LYS A 344 44.17 -13.69 -29.16
C LYS A 344 42.80 -13.56 -29.81
N GLU A 345 42.64 -13.92 -31.08
CA GLU A 345 41.36 -13.89 -31.78
C GLU A 345 40.34 -14.89 -31.18
N GLU A 346 40.79 -16.08 -30.79
CA GLU A 346 39.91 -17.06 -30.16
C GLU A 346 39.47 -16.61 -28.76
N ALA A 347 40.38 -16.02 -27.98
CA ALA A 347 40.05 -15.43 -26.68
C ALA A 347 39.07 -14.25 -26.81
N THR A 348 39.22 -13.39 -27.83
CA THR A 348 38.29 -12.27 -28.05
C THR A 348 36.93 -12.75 -28.55
N ARG A 349 36.88 -13.80 -29.39
CA ARG A 349 35.63 -14.40 -29.85
C ARG A 349 34.84 -15.01 -28.68
N LYS A 350 35.51 -15.80 -27.82
CA LYS A 350 34.88 -16.41 -26.63
C LYS A 350 34.36 -15.35 -25.65
N ALA A 351 35.12 -14.27 -25.41
CA ALA A 351 34.67 -13.18 -24.54
C ALA A 351 33.43 -12.43 -25.08
N LYS A 352 33.37 -12.19 -26.39
CA LYS A 352 32.20 -11.55 -27.03
C LYS A 352 30.97 -12.44 -27.03
N GLU A 353 31.12 -13.74 -27.31
CA GLU A 353 30.02 -14.71 -27.25
C GLU A 353 29.47 -14.87 -25.83
N GLU A 354 30.34 -14.96 -24.83
CA GLU A 354 29.92 -15.07 -23.43
C GLU A 354 29.22 -13.80 -22.93
N ALA A 355 29.74 -12.61 -23.28
CA ALA A 355 29.08 -11.34 -22.97
C ALA A 355 27.71 -11.22 -23.64
N THR A 356 27.59 -11.64 -24.90
CA THR A 356 26.32 -11.63 -25.64
C THR A 356 25.31 -12.63 -25.06
N ARG A 357 25.77 -13.82 -24.64
CA ARG A 357 24.95 -14.82 -23.97
C ARG A 357 24.42 -14.31 -22.64
N LYS A 358 25.29 -13.75 -21.78
CA LYS A 358 24.89 -13.19 -20.48
C LYS A 358 23.89 -12.04 -20.63
N ALA A 359 24.09 -11.14 -21.59
CA ALA A 359 23.15 -10.06 -21.87
C ALA A 359 21.76 -10.57 -22.30
N LYS A 360 21.70 -11.61 -23.15
CA LYS A 360 20.44 -12.23 -23.57
C LYS A 360 19.73 -12.97 -22.44
N GLU A 361 20.48 -13.69 -21.60
CA GLU A 361 19.94 -14.40 -20.44
C GLU A 361 19.38 -13.42 -19.40
N GLU A 362 20.09 -12.33 -19.11
CA GLU A 362 19.63 -11.33 -18.16
C GLU A 362 18.39 -10.58 -18.66
N ALA A 363 18.36 -10.22 -19.95
CA ALA A 363 17.19 -9.60 -20.57
C ALA A 363 15.96 -10.53 -20.52
N THR A 364 16.16 -11.82 -20.80
CA THR A 364 15.10 -12.84 -20.72
C THR A 364 14.61 -13.02 -19.29
N ARG A 365 15.52 -13.05 -18.31
CA ARG A 365 15.18 -13.15 -16.89
C ARG A 365 14.32 -11.96 -16.44
N LYS A 366 14.74 -10.74 -16.74
CA LYS A 366 13.99 -9.52 -16.37
C LYS A 366 12.60 -9.50 -17.00
N ALA A 367 12.47 -9.91 -18.27
CA ALA A 367 11.17 -10.00 -18.93
C ALA A 367 10.23 -11.02 -18.26
N LYS A 368 10.75 -12.17 -17.83
CA LYS A 368 9.97 -13.19 -17.11
C LYS A 368 9.55 -12.71 -15.72
N GLU A 369 10.45 -12.06 -14.96
CA GLU A 369 10.16 -11.50 -13.64
C GLU A 369 9.07 -10.40 -13.72
N GLU A 370 9.15 -9.52 -14.72
CA GLU A 370 8.14 -8.48 -14.91
C GLU A 370 6.78 -9.08 -15.29
N ALA A 371 6.75 -10.10 -16.16
CA ALA A 371 5.53 -10.80 -16.53
C ALA A 371 4.89 -11.52 -15.32
N THR A 372 5.68 -12.18 -14.47
CA THR A 372 5.18 -12.78 -13.21
C THR A 372 4.57 -11.73 -12.29
N ARG A 373 5.24 -10.57 -12.11
CA ARG A 373 4.71 -9.47 -11.30
C ARG A 373 3.35 -8.98 -11.82
N LYS A 374 3.23 -8.78 -13.13
CA LYS A 374 1.96 -8.34 -13.75
C LYS A 374 0.86 -9.40 -13.60
N ALA A 375 1.17 -10.68 -13.78
CA ALA A 375 0.21 -11.75 -13.54
C ALA A 375 -0.34 -11.72 -12.10
N LYS A 376 0.54 -11.51 -11.10
CA LYS A 376 0.13 -11.35 -9.70
C LYS A 376 -0.78 -10.14 -9.47
N GLU A 377 -0.44 -8.99 -10.04
CA GLU A 377 -1.25 -7.76 -9.90
C GLU A 377 -2.64 -7.93 -10.53
N PHE A 378 -2.73 -8.55 -11.70
CA PHE A 378 -4.01 -8.85 -12.33
C PHE A 378 -4.83 -9.89 -11.56
N ALA A 379 -4.19 -10.93 -10.99
CA ALA A 379 -4.86 -11.90 -10.14
C ALA A 379 -5.45 -11.26 -8.87
N ALA A 380 -4.69 -10.39 -8.20
CA ALA A 380 -5.19 -9.65 -7.04
C ALA A 380 -6.37 -8.74 -7.41
N LYS A 381 -6.28 -8.04 -8.55
CA LYS A 381 -7.38 -7.20 -9.05
C LYS A 381 -8.63 -8.01 -9.39
N ALA A 382 -8.47 -9.19 -10.00
CA ALA A 382 -9.59 -10.08 -10.30
C ALA A 382 -10.31 -10.52 -9.01
N GLU A 383 -9.55 -10.84 -7.96
CA GLU A 383 -10.08 -11.21 -6.64
C GLU A 383 -10.87 -10.08 -5.98
N GLU A 384 -10.30 -8.86 -5.94
CA GLU A 384 -10.97 -7.68 -5.39
C GLU A 384 -12.30 -7.39 -6.11
N LEU A 385 -12.30 -7.42 -7.45
CA LEU A 385 -13.50 -7.20 -8.25
C LEU A 385 -14.54 -8.32 -8.07
N ALA A 386 -14.11 -9.57 -7.89
CA ALA A 386 -15.02 -10.68 -7.62
C ALA A 386 -15.77 -10.51 -6.28
N VAL A 387 -15.04 -10.16 -5.20
CA VAL A 387 -15.65 -9.88 -3.88
C VAL A 387 -16.65 -8.72 -3.98
N LYS A 388 -16.29 -7.64 -4.68
CA LYS A 388 -17.19 -6.50 -4.89
C LYS A 388 -18.43 -6.86 -5.69
N ALA A 389 -18.29 -7.72 -6.71
CA ALA A 389 -19.43 -8.21 -7.48
C ALA A 389 -20.39 -9.05 -6.62
N GLU A 390 -19.87 -9.91 -5.73
CA GLU A 390 -20.66 -10.70 -4.77
C GLU A 390 -21.42 -9.80 -3.79
N GLU A 391 -20.76 -8.78 -3.23
CA GLU A 391 -21.39 -7.81 -2.34
C GLU A 391 -22.54 -7.06 -3.04
N LEU A 392 -22.35 -6.62 -4.28
CA LEU A 392 -23.40 -5.95 -5.05
C LEU A 392 -24.56 -6.90 -5.39
N ALA A 393 -24.27 -8.17 -5.66
CA ALA A 393 -25.29 -9.18 -5.92
C ALA A 393 -26.15 -9.45 -4.67
N THR A 394 -25.55 -9.57 -3.49
CA THR A 394 -26.28 -9.74 -2.22
C THR A 394 -27.13 -8.51 -1.87
N LYS A 395 -26.61 -7.29 -2.10
CA LYS A 395 -27.39 -6.05 -1.99
C LYS A 395 -28.59 -6.04 -2.92
N ALA A 396 -28.42 -6.48 -4.17
CA ALA A 396 -29.53 -6.58 -5.13
C ALA A 396 -30.63 -7.55 -4.64
N GLU A 397 -30.27 -8.72 -4.09
CA GLU A 397 -31.23 -9.67 -3.51
C GLU A 397 -31.96 -9.10 -2.28
N ALA A 398 -31.26 -8.37 -1.41
CA ALA A 398 -31.87 -7.71 -0.26
C ALA A 398 -32.93 -6.69 -0.70
N GLU A 399 -32.64 -5.87 -1.71
CA GLU A 399 -33.59 -4.91 -2.26
C GLU A 399 -34.78 -5.59 -2.97
N VAL A 400 -34.59 -6.76 -3.61
CA VAL A 400 -35.69 -7.58 -4.13
C VAL A 400 -36.66 -7.97 -3.01
N ASN A 401 -36.13 -8.41 -1.86
CA ASN A 401 -36.97 -8.81 -0.73
C ASN A 401 -37.73 -7.61 -0.14
N LYS A 402 -37.06 -6.46 0.02
CA LYS A 402 -37.72 -5.20 0.41
C LYS A 402 -38.85 -4.82 -0.56
N ALA A 403 -38.63 -4.96 -1.86
CA ALA A 403 -39.66 -4.70 -2.88
C ALA A 403 -40.86 -5.65 -2.73
N LYS A 404 -40.62 -6.94 -2.47
CA LYS A 404 -41.67 -7.93 -2.22
C LYS A 404 -42.48 -7.61 -0.95
N ASP A 405 -41.82 -7.22 0.12
CA ASP A 405 -42.48 -6.89 1.39
C ASP A 405 -43.26 -5.59 1.31
N ALA A 406 -42.70 -4.55 0.67
CA ALA A 406 -43.42 -3.32 0.38
C ALA A 406 -44.66 -3.57 -0.47
N ARG A 407 -44.60 -4.54 -1.39
CA ARG A 407 -45.76 -4.94 -2.20
C ARG A 407 -46.82 -5.68 -1.38
N ARG A 408 -46.44 -6.61 -0.50
CA ARG A 408 -47.38 -7.24 0.44
C ARG A 408 -48.07 -6.20 1.33
N ALA A 409 -47.32 -5.20 1.80
CA ALA A 409 -47.87 -4.08 2.55
C ALA A 409 -48.86 -3.26 1.71
N GLN A 410 -48.59 -3.05 0.42
CA GLN A 410 -49.50 -2.40 -0.51
C GLN A 410 -50.82 -3.18 -0.67
N ASP A 411 -50.74 -4.50 -0.84
CA ASP A 411 -51.92 -5.37 -1.04
C ASP A 411 -52.80 -5.47 0.22
N THR A 412 -52.20 -5.33 1.41
CA THR A 412 -52.91 -5.39 2.70
C THR A 412 -53.39 -4.04 3.21
N ALA A 413 -52.94 -2.93 2.61
CA ALA A 413 -53.30 -1.58 3.01
C ALA A 413 -54.79 -1.28 2.72
N ARG A 414 -55.52 -0.90 3.78
CA ARG A 414 -56.94 -0.54 3.70
C ARG A 414 -57.14 0.88 3.14
N ASP A 415 -56.34 1.84 3.61
CA ASP A 415 -56.41 3.23 3.16
C ASP A 415 -55.48 3.52 1.97
N THR A 416 -55.84 4.55 1.20
CA THR A 416 -55.13 4.97 -0.02
C THR A 416 -53.73 5.51 0.29
N THR A 417 -53.55 6.25 1.39
CA THR A 417 -52.27 6.86 1.75
C THR A 417 -51.19 5.81 2.04
N THR A 418 -51.54 4.78 2.83
CA THR A 418 -50.66 3.65 3.15
C THR A 418 -50.33 2.85 1.89
N ARG A 419 -51.32 2.63 1.02
CA ARG A 419 -51.13 1.95 -0.28
C ARG A 419 -50.15 2.70 -1.16
N ASP A 420 -50.29 4.02 -1.30
CA ASP A 420 -49.42 4.86 -2.11
C ASP A 420 -48.00 4.91 -1.56
N ARG A 421 -47.84 4.97 -0.23
CA ARG A 421 -46.53 4.90 0.42
C ARG A 421 -45.84 3.56 0.16
N ALA A 422 -46.57 2.46 0.32
CA ALA A 422 -46.08 1.12 0.07
C ALA A 422 -45.67 0.94 -1.41
N GLN A 423 -46.47 1.46 -2.35
CA GLN A 423 -46.15 1.47 -3.77
C GLN A 423 -44.88 2.27 -4.08
N ARG A 424 -44.70 3.46 -3.50
CA ARG A 424 -43.47 4.26 -3.66
C ARG A 424 -42.25 3.52 -3.13
N ASN A 425 -42.37 2.87 -1.96
CA ASN A 425 -41.30 2.08 -1.38
C ASN A 425 -40.94 0.88 -2.26
N ALA A 426 -41.95 0.17 -2.80
CA ALA A 426 -41.73 -0.94 -3.72
C ALA A 426 -41.01 -0.50 -5.01
N ARG A 427 -41.35 0.67 -5.57
CA ARG A 427 -40.65 1.25 -6.73
C ARG A 427 -39.20 1.59 -6.41
N ARG A 428 -38.95 2.28 -5.30
CA ARG A 428 -37.58 2.64 -4.88
C ARG A 428 -36.70 1.40 -4.68
N ALA A 429 -37.22 0.38 -4.00
CA ALA A 429 -36.51 -0.88 -3.79
C ALA A 429 -36.26 -1.62 -5.13
N LYS A 430 -37.22 -1.58 -6.06
CA LYS A 430 -37.04 -2.11 -7.41
C LYS A 430 -35.91 -1.41 -8.17
N ASP A 431 -35.91 -0.08 -8.17
CA ASP A 431 -34.90 0.71 -8.89
C ASP A 431 -33.52 0.50 -8.27
N ALA A 432 -33.44 0.44 -6.93
CA ALA A 432 -32.20 0.11 -6.21
C ALA A 432 -31.69 -1.30 -6.55
N ALA A 433 -32.56 -2.31 -6.55
CA ALA A 433 -32.21 -3.68 -6.94
C ALA A 433 -31.67 -3.75 -8.37
N ALA A 434 -32.30 -3.04 -9.31
CA ALA A 434 -31.85 -2.98 -10.71
C ALA A 434 -30.46 -2.33 -10.83
N ASN A 435 -30.24 -1.21 -10.13
CA ASN A 435 -28.94 -0.52 -10.14
C ASN A 435 -27.82 -1.37 -9.53
N HIS A 436 -28.08 -2.06 -8.42
CA HIS A 436 -27.12 -2.97 -7.81
C HIS A 436 -26.83 -4.18 -8.71
N ALA A 437 -27.85 -4.73 -9.36
CA ALA A 437 -27.68 -5.84 -10.30
C ALA A 437 -26.84 -5.45 -11.53
N ASP A 438 -27.08 -4.27 -12.11
CA ASP A 438 -26.30 -3.79 -13.26
C ASP A 438 -24.86 -3.47 -12.87
N SER A 439 -24.64 -2.92 -11.67
CA SER A 439 -23.31 -2.69 -11.11
C SER A 439 -22.56 -4.01 -10.84
N ALA A 440 -23.23 -5.02 -10.31
CA ALA A 440 -22.67 -6.35 -10.08
C ALA A 440 -22.24 -7.00 -11.40
N ALA A 441 -23.08 -6.94 -12.44
CA ALA A 441 -22.78 -7.49 -13.77
C ALA A 441 -21.59 -6.79 -14.44
N THR A 442 -21.50 -5.47 -14.31
CA THR A 442 -20.37 -4.67 -14.82
C THR A 442 -19.07 -5.05 -14.11
N THR A 443 -19.09 -5.05 -12.77
CA THR A 443 -17.94 -5.42 -11.93
C THR A 443 -17.47 -6.85 -12.21
N ALA A 444 -18.41 -7.79 -12.40
CA ALA A 444 -18.08 -9.16 -12.75
C ALA A 444 -17.38 -9.28 -14.11
N SER A 445 -17.81 -8.48 -15.11
CA SER A 445 -17.18 -8.45 -16.43
C SER A 445 -15.74 -7.93 -16.36
N GLU A 446 -15.47 -6.95 -15.49
CA GLU A 446 -14.12 -6.43 -15.24
C GLU A 446 -13.23 -7.48 -14.54
N ALA A 447 -13.78 -8.24 -13.58
CA ALA A 447 -13.06 -9.34 -12.93
C ALA A 447 -12.63 -10.41 -13.95
N VAL A 448 -13.53 -10.78 -14.87
CA VAL A 448 -13.23 -11.73 -15.95
C VAL A 448 -12.13 -11.20 -16.87
N ARG A 449 -12.14 -9.90 -17.20
CA ARG A 449 -11.09 -9.28 -18.01
C ARG A 449 -9.74 -9.27 -17.30
N ALA A 450 -9.71 -8.94 -16.01
CA ALA A 450 -8.49 -8.99 -15.21
C ALA A 450 -7.92 -10.42 -15.14
N ALA A 451 -8.79 -11.45 -15.02
CA ALA A 451 -8.36 -12.84 -15.06
C ALA A 451 -7.76 -13.25 -16.41
N PHE A 452 -8.32 -12.77 -17.52
CA PHE A 452 -7.76 -12.98 -18.85
C PHE A 452 -6.38 -12.33 -19.01
N ASP A 453 -6.21 -11.09 -18.52
CA ASP A 453 -4.93 -10.39 -18.55
C ASP A 453 -3.87 -11.11 -17.68
N SER A 454 -4.28 -11.66 -16.53
CA SER A 454 -3.41 -12.49 -15.69
C SER A 454 -2.93 -13.75 -16.43
N ASP A 455 -3.82 -14.48 -17.10
CA ASP A 455 -3.46 -15.67 -17.89
C ASP A 455 -2.50 -15.33 -19.04
N LYS A 456 -2.74 -14.20 -19.71
CA LYS A 456 -1.88 -13.71 -20.78
C LYS A 456 -0.46 -13.41 -20.29
N GLU A 457 -0.31 -12.75 -19.14
CA GLU A 457 1.01 -12.45 -18.57
C GLU A 457 1.70 -13.71 -18.01
N ALA A 458 0.94 -14.65 -17.43
CA ALA A 458 1.48 -15.93 -17.01
C ALA A 458 2.08 -16.75 -18.16
N LYS A 459 1.39 -16.80 -19.30
CA LYS A 459 1.91 -17.44 -20.52
C LYS A 459 3.20 -16.80 -21.04
N LYS A 460 3.40 -15.49 -20.85
CA LYS A 460 4.66 -14.81 -21.19
C LYS A 460 5.78 -15.15 -20.21
N ALA A 461 5.47 -15.29 -18.93
CA ALA A 461 6.43 -15.58 -17.89
C ALA A 461 7.00 -17.02 -17.97
N GLN A 462 6.18 -17.98 -18.42
CA GLN A 462 6.56 -19.40 -18.58
C GLN A 462 7.21 -19.99 -17.33
N ASN A 463 6.64 -19.70 -16.16
CA ASN A 463 7.08 -20.25 -14.88
C ASN A 463 5.87 -20.63 -14.01
N THR A 464 6.09 -21.58 -13.11
CA THR A 464 5.04 -22.19 -12.28
C THR A 464 4.35 -21.18 -11.37
N GLU A 465 5.08 -20.20 -10.83
CA GLU A 465 4.52 -19.17 -9.97
C GLU A 465 3.46 -18.34 -10.71
N SER A 466 3.74 -17.96 -11.96
CA SER A 466 2.79 -17.21 -12.77
C SER A 466 1.55 -18.02 -13.16
N GLU A 467 1.68 -19.34 -13.35
CA GLU A 467 0.55 -20.24 -13.60
C GLU A 467 -0.38 -20.35 -12.39
N GLU A 468 0.15 -20.31 -11.16
CA GLU A 468 -0.67 -20.28 -9.95
C GLU A 468 -1.48 -18.98 -9.86
N TYR A 469 -0.89 -17.82 -10.17
CA TYR A 469 -1.63 -16.56 -10.22
C TYR A 469 -2.75 -16.59 -11.27
N ALA A 470 -2.50 -17.19 -12.45
CA ALA A 470 -3.54 -17.37 -13.46
C ALA A 470 -4.70 -18.27 -12.97
N LYS A 471 -4.42 -19.37 -12.26
CA LYS A 471 -5.44 -20.22 -11.65
C LYS A 471 -6.26 -19.48 -10.61
N LEU A 472 -5.62 -18.69 -9.76
CA LEU A 472 -6.29 -17.86 -8.75
C LEU A 472 -7.24 -16.84 -9.43
N ALA A 473 -6.76 -16.17 -10.47
CA ALA A 473 -7.56 -15.21 -11.22
C ALA A 473 -8.76 -15.88 -11.92
N GLN A 474 -8.60 -17.09 -12.46
CA GLN A 474 -9.69 -17.86 -13.03
C GLN A 474 -10.74 -18.26 -11.98
N ALA A 475 -10.32 -18.63 -10.77
CA ALA A 475 -11.24 -18.90 -9.67
C ALA A 475 -12.05 -17.65 -9.30
N ALA A 476 -11.40 -16.49 -9.20
CA ALA A 476 -12.07 -15.21 -8.97
C ALA A 476 -13.10 -14.88 -10.06
N ALA A 477 -12.74 -15.06 -11.34
CA ALA A 477 -13.64 -14.88 -12.47
C ALA A 477 -14.86 -15.83 -12.42
N ALA A 478 -14.68 -17.08 -11.97
CA ALA A 478 -15.78 -18.01 -11.80
C ALA A 478 -16.78 -17.52 -10.73
N ARG A 479 -16.30 -17.02 -9.59
CA ARG A 479 -17.20 -16.46 -8.56
C ARG A 479 -17.89 -15.19 -9.04
N ALA A 480 -17.18 -14.31 -9.73
CA ALA A 480 -17.75 -13.12 -10.35
C ALA A 480 -18.89 -13.45 -11.32
N ASN A 481 -18.76 -14.52 -12.12
CA ASN A 481 -19.84 -14.98 -12.99
C ASN A 481 -21.06 -15.50 -12.21
N VAL A 482 -20.85 -16.21 -11.09
CA VAL A 482 -21.94 -16.61 -10.19
C VAL A 482 -22.67 -15.38 -9.65
N ALA A 483 -21.93 -14.36 -9.19
CA ALA A 483 -22.51 -13.11 -8.72
C ALA A 483 -23.33 -12.39 -9.83
N ALA A 484 -22.84 -12.39 -11.07
CA ALA A 484 -23.58 -11.84 -12.21
C ALA A 484 -24.89 -12.59 -12.49
N GLU A 485 -24.91 -13.92 -12.35
CA GLU A 485 -26.14 -14.71 -12.51
C GLU A 485 -27.14 -14.46 -11.38
N ILE A 486 -26.66 -14.32 -10.14
CA ILE A 486 -27.48 -13.90 -8.99
C ILE A 486 -28.11 -12.52 -9.27
N ALA A 487 -27.32 -11.55 -9.73
CA ALA A 487 -27.78 -10.22 -10.09
C ALA A 487 -28.84 -10.25 -11.22
N LYS A 488 -28.63 -11.05 -12.28
CA LYS A 488 -29.62 -11.25 -13.34
C LYS A 488 -30.91 -11.86 -12.81
N LYS A 489 -30.83 -12.82 -11.88
CA LYS A 489 -32.00 -13.40 -11.22
C LYS A 489 -32.74 -12.35 -10.39
N ALA A 490 -32.03 -11.56 -9.58
CA ALA A 490 -32.61 -10.45 -8.82
C ALA A 490 -33.35 -9.45 -9.72
N LYS A 491 -32.76 -9.08 -10.87
CA LYS A 491 -33.40 -8.20 -11.87
C LYS A 491 -34.66 -8.81 -12.50
N ARG A 492 -34.68 -10.13 -12.74
CA ARG A 492 -35.89 -10.83 -13.22
C ARG A 492 -36.97 -10.90 -12.14
N ASP A 493 -36.60 -11.26 -10.92
CA ASP A 493 -37.51 -11.40 -9.78
C ASP A 493 -38.17 -10.06 -9.43
N THR A 494 -37.43 -8.95 -9.49
CA THR A 494 -37.98 -7.59 -9.29
C THR A 494 -38.96 -7.19 -10.38
N ASN A 495 -38.68 -7.52 -11.65
CA ASN A 495 -39.63 -7.26 -12.74
C ASN A 495 -40.90 -8.10 -12.59
N LEU A 496 -40.79 -9.38 -12.26
CA LEU A 496 -41.94 -10.26 -12.01
C LEU A 496 -42.78 -9.78 -10.81
N ALA A 497 -42.09 -9.37 -9.74
CA ALA A 497 -42.69 -8.78 -8.55
C ALA A 497 -43.34 -7.42 -8.81
N TYR A 498 -43.16 -6.80 -9.98
CA TYR A 498 -43.87 -5.58 -10.35
C TYR A 498 -45.01 -5.84 -11.35
N MET A 499 -44.90 -6.88 -12.18
CA MET A 499 -45.87 -7.17 -13.23
C MET A 499 -47.07 -8.01 -12.78
N ALA A 500 -47.03 -8.69 -11.62
CA ALA A 500 -48.19 -9.47 -11.21
C ALA A 500 -49.42 -8.53 -11.06
N PRO A 501 -50.58 -8.84 -11.63
CA PRO A 501 -51.75 -7.98 -11.51
C PRO A 501 -52.15 -7.86 -10.04
N SER A 502 -52.45 -6.65 -9.58
CA SER A 502 -53.16 -6.47 -8.30
C SER A 502 -54.48 -7.21 -8.44
N LYS A 503 -54.69 -8.25 -7.64
CA LYS A 503 -55.99 -8.94 -7.57
C LYS A 503 -57.00 -7.91 -7.05
N LYS A 504 -57.68 -7.25 -7.98
CA LYS A 504 -58.88 -6.48 -7.70
C LYS A 504 -59.97 -7.48 -7.37
N ASP A 505 -60.33 -7.54 -6.09
CA ASP A 505 -61.67 -7.95 -5.67
C ASP A 505 -62.59 -6.72 -5.72
#